data_AF-A0A437N5W2-F1
#
_entry.id   AF-A0A437N5W2-F1
#
_cell.length_a   1.000
_cell.length_b   1.000
_cell.length_c   1.000
_cell.angle_alpha   90.00
_cell.angle_beta   90.00
_cell.angle_gamma   90.00
#
_symmetry.space_group_name_H-M   'P 1'
#
loop_
_entity.id
_entity.type
_entity.pdbx_description
1 polymer ?
#
loop_
_entity_poly.entity_id
_entity_poly.type
_entity_poly.pdbx_seq_one_letter_code
_entity_poly.pdbx_strand_id
1 'polypeptide(L)'
;MLDIGHLIDAKRGFDAAEQGRQRGIFISAYNENERVSQLFTKVLANRKVWWILPEYSYLAHEYPAGEIIDGLPSYEADLVRVGLEKSGFDPADPQPICVDITGFLHPHILLFLRYFKMYGVKDVEFVYTEPEHYSQKVDTQFSLDDKSDVRQVAGYEGAHVPEMEHDVLMMGVGYEHNLMGQVITKKESARLVQVHCFPPLSPDMYQESILRLDRLASASARSTEDLNFFTTANDPFVTAAVVGEAVNSLFLRKRVTNLYLCPLSTKPQALGFGLYYLSALEGRPASIIYPFVQKYSRQHSQGIGKSWIYPVFF
;
A
#
# COMPACT_ATOMS: atom_id res chain seq x y z
N MET A 1 -6.22 20.98 -0.58
CA MET A 1 -5.48 20.28 -1.67
C MET A 1 -4.19 19.84 -1.02
N LEU A 2 -3.97 18.53 -0.91
CA LEU A 2 -2.81 17.97 -0.22
C LEU A 2 -1.54 18.33 -0.99
N ASP A 3 -0.71 19.20 -0.44
CA ASP A 3 0.56 19.59 -1.06
C ASP A 3 1.65 18.62 -0.60
N ILE A 4 1.92 17.64 -1.47
CA ILE A 4 2.95 16.61 -1.25
C ILE A 4 4.33 17.24 -1.03
N GLY A 5 4.59 18.42 -1.60
CA GLY A 5 5.88 19.11 -1.47
C GLY A 5 6.25 19.40 -0.02
N HIS A 6 5.28 19.69 0.83
CA HIS A 6 5.50 19.91 2.26
C HIS A 6 5.78 18.64 3.07
N LEU A 7 5.52 17.45 2.48
CA LEU A 7 5.68 16.17 3.16
C LEU A 7 6.99 15.46 2.81
N ILE A 8 7.73 15.92 1.79
CA ILE A 8 8.92 15.22 1.27
C ILE A 8 9.94 14.91 2.38
N ASP A 9 10.12 15.83 3.33
CA ASP A 9 11.06 15.67 4.46
C ASP A 9 10.34 15.32 5.79
N ALA A 10 9.06 14.98 5.75
CA ALA A 10 8.25 14.74 6.95
C ALA A 10 8.42 13.33 7.51
N LYS A 11 9.06 12.41 6.77
CA LYS A 11 9.39 11.07 7.24
C LYS A 11 10.37 11.14 8.41
N ARG A 12 10.09 10.38 9.47
CA ARG A 12 10.91 10.30 10.69
C ARG A 12 11.18 8.87 11.10
N GLY A 13 12.29 8.64 11.79
CA GLY A 13 12.58 7.35 12.42
C GLY A 13 11.77 7.17 13.71
N PHE A 14 11.35 5.95 14.01
CA PHE A 14 10.77 5.61 15.30
C PHE A 14 11.89 5.37 16.32
N ASP A 15 12.38 6.46 16.91
CA ASP A 15 13.47 6.48 17.88
C ASP A 15 12.94 6.56 19.33
N ALA A 16 13.85 6.80 20.30
CA ALA A 16 13.48 6.91 21.71
C ALA A 16 12.56 8.11 22.02
N ALA A 17 12.67 9.20 21.27
CA ALA A 17 11.79 10.36 21.44
C ALA A 17 10.37 10.02 20.96
N GLU A 18 10.25 9.34 19.83
CA GLU A 18 8.96 8.91 19.29
C GLU A 18 8.28 7.80 20.09
N GLN A 19 9.06 6.95 20.79
CA GLN A 19 8.54 6.00 21.77
C GLN A 19 7.89 6.68 22.96
N GLY A 20 8.44 7.82 23.41
CA GLY A 20 7.90 8.61 24.52
C GLY A 20 6.67 9.44 24.15
N ARG A 21 6.30 9.53 22.87
CA ARG A 21 5.19 10.36 22.41
C ARG A 21 3.84 9.65 22.57
N GLN A 22 2.97 10.25 23.38
CA GLN A 22 1.60 9.77 23.58
C GLN A 22 0.75 9.97 22.32
N ARG A 23 0.12 8.90 21.84
CA ARG A 23 -0.85 8.91 20.74
C ARG A 23 -2.30 8.73 21.24
N GLY A 24 -3.28 9.11 20.43
CA GLY A 24 -4.70 8.89 20.73
C GLY A 24 -5.06 7.41 20.60
N ILE A 25 -5.40 7.00 19.39
CA ILE A 25 -5.68 5.59 19.05
C ILE A 25 -4.50 5.04 18.26
N PHE A 26 -3.99 3.87 18.65
CA PHE A 26 -3.02 3.10 17.88
C PHE A 26 -3.62 1.78 17.41
N ILE A 27 -3.51 1.53 16.11
CA ILE A 27 -4.06 0.36 15.44
C ILE A 27 -2.93 -0.41 14.77
N SER A 28 -2.88 -1.72 14.98
CA SER A 28 -2.00 -2.61 14.22
C SER A 28 -2.75 -3.89 13.84
N ALA A 29 -2.49 -4.40 12.64
CA ALA A 29 -3.00 -5.69 12.21
C ALA A 29 -2.07 -6.80 12.68
N TYR A 30 -2.60 -7.74 13.47
CA TYR A 30 -1.79 -8.85 13.95
C TYR A 30 -1.39 -9.76 12.78
N ASN A 31 -0.08 -9.92 12.61
CA ASN A 31 0.49 -11.08 11.97
C ASN A 31 1.65 -11.58 12.83
N GLU A 32 1.97 -12.88 12.81
CA GLU A 32 3.01 -13.53 13.65
C GLU A 32 4.44 -12.95 13.49
N ASN A 33 4.57 -11.83 12.79
CA ASN A 33 5.81 -11.11 12.61
C ASN A 33 6.21 -10.36 13.88
N GLU A 34 7.43 -10.61 14.37
CA GLU A 34 7.98 -9.90 15.52
C GLU A 34 8.02 -8.38 15.32
N ARG A 35 8.14 -7.91 14.06
CA ARG A 35 8.11 -6.47 13.72
C ARG A 35 6.88 -5.77 14.26
N VAL A 36 5.73 -6.40 14.06
CA VAL A 36 4.42 -5.90 14.47
C VAL A 36 4.30 -5.93 15.99
N SER A 37 4.63 -7.07 16.60
CA SER A 37 4.52 -7.26 18.06
C SER A 37 5.46 -6.35 18.87
N GLN A 38 6.70 -6.18 18.41
CA GLN A 38 7.66 -5.30 19.09
C GLN A 38 7.29 -3.83 18.96
N LEU A 39 6.86 -3.39 17.78
CA LEU A 39 6.42 -2.01 17.58
C LEU A 39 5.21 -1.70 18.46
N PHE A 40 4.20 -2.57 18.46
CA PHE A 40 2.99 -2.40 19.27
C PHE A 40 3.28 -2.27 20.77
N THR A 41 4.27 -3.02 21.26
CA THR A 41 4.70 -2.95 22.66
C THR A 41 5.36 -1.60 22.97
N LYS A 42 6.18 -1.08 22.05
CA LYS A 42 6.96 0.16 22.22
C LYS A 42 6.14 1.44 22.03
N VAL A 43 5.03 1.40 21.28
CA VAL A 43 4.19 2.58 21.06
C VAL A 43 3.37 2.90 22.32
N LEU A 44 3.39 4.18 22.72
CA LEU A 44 2.50 4.74 23.73
C LEU A 44 1.25 5.33 23.07
N ALA A 45 0.07 4.90 23.52
CA ALA A 45 -1.21 5.46 23.09
C ALA A 45 -2.28 5.32 24.18
N ASN A 46 -3.33 6.16 24.12
CA ASN A 46 -4.45 6.10 25.06
C ASN A 46 -5.24 4.80 24.89
N ARG A 47 -5.35 4.32 23.65
CA ARG A 47 -5.93 3.03 23.30
C ARG A 47 -5.09 2.34 22.24
N LYS A 48 -4.81 1.05 22.42
CA LYS A 48 -4.05 0.22 21.47
C LYS A 48 -4.85 -1.02 21.15
N VAL A 49 -5.11 -1.26 19.86
CA VAL A 49 -5.96 -2.37 19.42
C VAL A 49 -5.28 -3.21 18.34
N TRP A 50 -5.43 -4.52 18.48
CA TRP A 50 -5.09 -5.49 17.45
C TRP A 50 -6.27 -5.72 16.53
N TRP A 51 -6.07 -5.61 15.23
CA TRP A 51 -7.04 -6.08 14.25
C TRP A 51 -6.66 -7.49 13.79
N ILE A 52 -7.61 -8.42 13.90
CA ILE A 52 -7.48 -9.76 13.35
C ILE A 52 -8.08 -9.74 11.95
N LEU A 53 -7.21 -9.72 10.93
CA LEU A 53 -7.63 -9.68 9.54
C LEU A 53 -8.14 -11.06 9.10
N PRO A 54 -9.32 -11.15 8.44
CA PRO A 54 -9.87 -12.43 7.99
C PRO A 54 -8.95 -13.16 7.01
N GLU A 55 -8.14 -12.43 6.24
CA GLU A 55 -7.22 -12.97 5.25
C GLU A 55 -6.10 -13.83 5.83
N TYR A 56 -5.77 -13.66 7.12
CA TYR A 56 -4.76 -14.46 7.83
C TYR A 56 -5.33 -15.70 8.50
N SER A 57 -6.67 -15.84 8.57
CA SER A 57 -7.37 -17.03 9.06
C SER A 57 -6.92 -17.50 10.45
N TYR A 58 -6.67 -16.58 11.40
CA TYR A 58 -6.32 -16.93 12.78
C TYR A 58 -7.50 -17.50 13.55
N LEU A 59 -7.24 -18.50 14.38
CA LEU A 59 -8.15 -19.03 15.39
C LEU A 59 -8.01 -18.24 16.70
N ALA A 60 -9.07 -18.19 17.51
CA ALA A 60 -9.10 -17.36 18.73
C ALA A 60 -7.99 -17.68 19.76
N HIS A 61 -7.49 -18.92 19.79
CA HIS A 61 -6.38 -19.30 20.68
C HIS A 61 -5.01 -18.85 20.17
N GLU A 62 -4.92 -18.39 18.93
CA GLU A 62 -3.71 -17.85 18.29
C GLU A 62 -3.61 -16.32 18.45
N TYR A 63 -4.60 -15.68 19.09
CA TYR A 63 -4.64 -14.23 19.22
C TYR A 63 -3.57 -13.70 20.18
N PRO A 64 -2.99 -12.50 19.91
CA PRO A 64 -2.04 -11.87 20.81
C PRO A 64 -2.72 -11.41 22.10
N ALA A 65 -1.94 -11.14 23.14
CA ALA A 65 -2.46 -10.47 24.33
C ALA A 65 -2.79 -9.00 24.03
N GLY A 66 -3.82 -8.48 24.70
CA GLY A 66 -4.25 -7.08 24.60
C GLY A 66 -5.69 -6.94 24.13
N GLU A 67 -6.06 -5.72 23.75
CA GLU A 67 -7.37 -5.44 23.17
C GLU A 67 -7.41 -5.89 21.71
N ILE A 68 -8.45 -6.67 21.36
CA ILE A 68 -8.57 -7.33 20.07
C ILE A 68 -9.89 -6.93 19.41
N ILE A 69 -9.83 -6.65 18.11
CA ILE A 69 -10.96 -6.48 17.22
C ILE A 69 -10.92 -7.62 16.22
N ASP A 70 -11.84 -8.56 16.38
CA ASP A 70 -12.06 -9.69 15.51
C ASP A 70 -13.41 -9.59 14.77
N GLY A 71 -13.72 -10.62 13.97
CA GLY A 71 -14.95 -10.69 13.19
C GLY A 71 -15.11 -9.52 12.22
N LEU A 72 -14.00 -9.02 11.68
CA LEU A 72 -14.01 -7.96 10.67
C LEU A 72 -14.56 -8.52 9.33
N PRO A 73 -15.34 -7.71 8.59
CA PRO A 73 -15.83 -8.09 7.26
C PRO A 73 -14.68 -8.40 6.29
N SER A 74 -14.91 -9.26 5.30
CA SER A 74 -13.90 -9.57 4.27
C SER A 74 -13.80 -8.53 3.15
N TYR A 75 -14.82 -7.68 2.98
CA TYR A 75 -14.76 -6.58 2.02
C TYR A 75 -13.98 -5.42 2.63
N GLU A 76 -12.94 -4.96 1.94
CA GLU A 76 -11.90 -4.09 2.49
C GLU A 76 -12.46 -2.74 3.01
N ALA A 77 -13.48 -2.18 2.34
CA ALA A 77 -14.06 -0.90 2.73
C ALA A 77 -14.86 -1.02 4.03
N ASP A 78 -15.63 -2.11 4.16
CA ASP A 78 -16.35 -2.42 5.38
C ASP A 78 -15.41 -2.82 6.50
N LEU A 79 -14.32 -3.55 6.19
CA LEU A 79 -13.27 -3.89 7.15
C LEU A 79 -12.70 -2.64 7.81
N VAL A 80 -12.28 -1.64 7.00
CA VAL A 80 -11.69 -0.40 7.54
C VAL A 80 -12.72 0.42 8.30
N ARG A 81 -13.94 0.57 7.78
CA ARG A 81 -15.01 1.32 8.44
C ARG A 81 -15.38 0.70 9.79
N VAL A 82 -15.74 -0.58 9.81
CA VAL A 82 -16.15 -1.31 11.02
C VAL A 82 -15.00 -1.43 12.00
N GLY A 83 -13.78 -1.67 11.51
CA GLY A 83 -12.60 -1.74 12.34
C GLY A 83 -12.32 -0.42 13.06
N LEU A 84 -12.39 0.71 12.36
CA LEU A 84 -12.19 2.04 12.97
C LEU A 84 -13.26 2.33 14.02
N GLU A 85 -14.53 2.07 13.70
CA GLU A 85 -15.66 2.22 14.63
C GLU A 85 -15.43 1.39 15.91
N LYS A 86 -15.11 0.09 15.77
CA LYS A 86 -14.81 -0.79 16.92
C LYS A 86 -13.55 -0.35 17.70
N SER A 87 -12.59 0.30 17.02
CA SER A 87 -11.40 0.91 17.64
C SER A 87 -11.71 2.17 18.43
N GLY A 88 -12.97 2.64 18.40
CA GLY A 88 -13.42 3.86 19.06
C GLY A 88 -13.09 5.13 18.32
N PHE A 89 -12.78 5.05 17.03
CA PHE A 89 -12.65 6.23 16.19
C PHE A 89 -14.04 6.80 15.91
N ASP A 90 -14.28 8.05 16.30
CA ASP A 90 -15.50 8.79 16.00
C ASP A 90 -15.26 9.77 14.83
N PRO A 91 -15.92 9.60 13.68
CA PRO A 91 -15.81 10.55 12.57
C PRO A 91 -16.38 11.94 12.88
N ALA A 92 -17.26 12.08 13.88
CA ALA A 92 -17.81 13.37 14.30
C ALA A 92 -16.84 14.15 15.22
N ASP A 93 -15.96 13.45 15.92
CA ASP A 93 -14.90 14.01 16.76
C ASP A 93 -13.55 13.32 16.43
N PRO A 94 -12.92 13.67 15.29
CA PRO A 94 -11.78 12.94 14.77
C PRO A 94 -10.56 13.06 15.70
N GLN A 95 -10.27 11.98 16.40
CA GLN A 95 -9.14 11.86 17.32
C GLN A 95 -7.81 11.66 16.57
N PRO A 96 -6.66 12.05 17.16
CA PRO A 96 -5.34 11.69 16.64
C PRO A 96 -5.20 10.17 16.54
N ILE A 97 -4.77 9.69 15.38
CA ILE A 97 -4.71 8.26 15.08
C ILE A 97 -3.36 7.87 14.49
N CYS A 98 -2.87 6.72 14.93
CA CYS A 98 -1.64 6.14 14.44
C CYS A 98 -1.92 4.71 13.97
N VAL A 99 -1.57 4.40 12.73
CA VAL A 99 -1.81 3.09 12.11
C VAL A 99 -0.48 2.45 11.75
N ASP A 100 -0.16 1.34 12.38
CA ASP A 100 0.95 0.48 11.96
C ASP A 100 0.52 -0.34 10.74
N ILE A 101 1.02 0.06 9.56
CA ILE A 101 0.70 -0.54 8.26
C ILE A 101 1.50 -1.81 7.96
N THR A 102 2.40 -2.25 8.86
CA THR A 102 3.26 -3.42 8.66
C THR A 102 2.47 -4.70 8.45
N GLY A 103 1.37 -4.86 9.21
CA GLY A 103 0.48 -6.02 9.12
C GLY A 103 -0.71 -5.86 8.17
N PHE A 104 -0.91 -4.69 7.56
CA PHE A 104 -2.07 -4.44 6.70
C PHE A 104 -1.80 -4.75 5.23
N LEU A 105 -2.83 -5.14 4.50
CA LEU A 105 -2.79 -5.29 3.04
C LEU A 105 -2.80 -3.93 2.33
N HIS A 106 -2.27 -3.85 1.11
CA HIS A 106 -2.18 -2.57 0.38
C HIS A 106 -3.56 -1.89 0.20
N PRO A 107 -4.67 -2.59 -0.10
CA PRO A 107 -5.99 -1.98 -0.15
C PRO A 107 -6.43 -1.34 1.18
N HIS A 108 -6.09 -1.95 2.32
CA HIS A 108 -6.41 -1.38 3.64
C HIS A 108 -5.69 -0.04 3.87
N ILE A 109 -4.43 0.06 3.46
CA ILE A 109 -3.63 1.30 3.56
C ILE A 109 -4.26 2.42 2.74
N LEU A 110 -4.66 2.12 1.50
CA LEU A 110 -5.36 3.07 0.64
C LEU A 110 -6.67 3.53 1.27
N LEU A 111 -7.43 2.61 1.84
CA LEU A 111 -8.70 2.94 2.48
C LEU A 111 -8.55 3.75 3.75
N PHE A 112 -7.53 3.51 4.58
CA PHE A 112 -7.23 4.39 5.71
C PHE A 112 -6.99 5.83 5.24
N LEU A 113 -6.15 6.02 4.22
CA LEU A 113 -5.90 7.34 3.63
C LEU A 113 -7.20 8.01 3.16
N ARG A 114 -8.02 7.29 2.38
CA ARG A 114 -9.30 7.79 1.86
C ARG A 114 -10.25 8.17 2.99
N TYR A 115 -10.39 7.30 3.98
CA TYR A 115 -11.30 7.47 5.11
C TYR A 115 -10.91 8.69 5.94
N PHE A 116 -9.64 8.81 6.32
CA PHE A 116 -9.18 9.94 7.13
C PHE A 116 -9.28 11.28 6.40
N LYS A 117 -9.01 11.30 5.08
CA LYS A 117 -9.25 12.49 4.26
C LYS A 117 -10.72 12.89 4.23
N MET A 118 -11.61 11.91 4.03
CA MET A 118 -13.05 12.12 3.93
C MET A 118 -13.63 12.78 5.18
N TYR A 119 -13.15 12.38 6.36
CA TYR A 119 -13.58 12.93 7.65
C TYR A 119 -12.68 14.06 8.18
N GLY A 120 -11.73 14.55 7.38
CA GLY A 120 -10.89 15.70 7.72
C GLY A 120 -10.03 15.49 8.97
N VAL A 121 -9.53 14.26 9.18
CA VAL A 121 -8.65 13.96 10.32
C VAL A 121 -7.33 14.72 10.16
N LYS A 122 -6.98 15.52 11.17
CA LYS A 122 -5.84 16.44 11.08
C LYS A 122 -4.50 15.84 11.52
N ASP A 123 -4.54 14.83 12.39
CA ASP A 123 -3.34 14.22 12.97
C ASP A 123 -3.38 12.71 12.71
N VAL A 124 -2.82 12.32 11.57
CA VAL A 124 -2.71 10.93 11.13
C VAL A 124 -1.24 10.57 11.01
N GLU A 125 -0.84 9.52 11.70
CA GLU A 125 0.47 8.91 11.53
C GLU A 125 0.33 7.50 10.98
N PHE A 126 1.09 7.17 9.95
CA PHE A 126 1.32 5.78 9.56
C PHE A 126 2.68 5.34 10.07
N VAL A 127 2.79 4.11 10.56
CA VAL A 127 4.07 3.53 10.98
C VAL A 127 4.33 2.26 10.19
N TYR A 128 5.56 2.07 9.75
CA TYR A 128 5.98 0.87 9.04
C TYR A 128 7.33 0.40 9.55
N THR A 129 7.43 -0.90 9.82
CA THR A 129 8.68 -1.56 10.20
C THR A 129 9.23 -2.37 9.03
N GLU A 130 10.38 -1.96 8.53
CA GLU A 130 11.15 -2.73 7.55
C GLU A 130 11.57 -4.09 8.16
N PRO A 131 11.66 -5.15 7.37
CA PRO A 131 12.34 -6.36 7.81
C PRO A 131 13.84 -6.23 7.65
N GLU A 132 14.56 -6.95 8.51
CA GLU A 132 16.02 -7.05 8.41
C GLU A 132 16.40 -7.94 7.21
N HIS A 133 15.74 -9.10 7.09
CA HIS A 133 15.86 -10.01 5.96
C HIS A 133 14.48 -10.59 5.60
N TYR A 134 14.14 -10.73 4.31
CA TYR A 134 13.01 -11.58 3.94
C TYR A 134 13.46 -13.04 3.92
N SER A 135 12.69 -13.94 4.54
CA SER A 135 13.03 -15.35 4.60
C SER A 135 12.70 -16.01 3.26
N GLN A 136 13.74 -16.51 2.61
CA GLN A 136 13.76 -17.42 1.46
C GLN A 136 13.69 -16.82 0.04
N LYS A 137 14.60 -17.39 -0.77
CA LYS A 137 14.86 -17.24 -2.22
C LYS A 137 13.59 -17.37 -3.07
N VAL A 138 13.54 -16.65 -4.20
CA VAL A 138 12.83 -16.88 -5.50
C VAL A 138 11.33 -17.29 -5.51
N ASP A 139 10.82 -17.97 -4.49
CA ASP A 139 9.51 -18.62 -4.39
C ASP A 139 8.65 -18.10 -3.21
N THR A 140 8.96 -16.94 -2.64
CA THR A 140 8.14 -16.36 -1.56
C THR A 140 6.76 -15.95 -2.08
N GLN A 141 5.76 -16.84 -1.90
CA GLN A 141 4.36 -16.57 -2.20
C GLN A 141 3.71 -15.84 -1.01
N PHE A 142 3.40 -14.54 -1.14
CA PHE A 142 2.68 -13.82 -0.09
C PHE A 142 1.17 -14.07 -0.18
N SER A 143 0.68 -14.18 -1.42
CA SER A 143 -0.61 -14.73 -1.78
C SER A 143 -0.56 -16.26 -1.80
N LEU A 144 -1.49 -16.91 -1.10
CA LEU A 144 -1.59 -18.37 -1.04
C LEU A 144 -2.53 -18.96 -2.10
N ASP A 145 -3.21 -18.11 -2.86
CA ASP A 145 -4.13 -18.51 -3.93
C ASP A 145 -3.58 -18.14 -5.31
N ASP A 146 -3.66 -19.09 -6.25
CA ASP A 146 -3.25 -18.86 -7.65
C ASP A 146 -4.23 -17.93 -8.42
N LYS A 147 -5.41 -17.69 -7.85
CA LYS A 147 -6.46 -16.88 -8.47
C LYS A 147 -6.64 -15.58 -7.70
N SER A 148 -6.40 -14.46 -8.37
CA SER A 148 -6.78 -13.13 -7.88
C SER A 148 -7.91 -12.54 -8.71
N ASP A 149 -8.73 -11.70 -8.07
CA ASP A 149 -9.66 -10.83 -8.76
C ASP A 149 -9.04 -9.43 -8.90
N VAL A 150 -8.66 -9.07 -10.13
CA VAL A 150 -8.13 -7.74 -10.45
C VAL A 150 -9.29 -6.77 -10.61
N ARG A 151 -9.49 -5.93 -9.61
CA ARG A 151 -10.56 -4.93 -9.58
C ARG A 151 -10.09 -3.60 -9.01
N GLN A 152 -10.92 -2.58 -9.15
CA GLN A 152 -10.70 -1.28 -8.53
C GLN A 152 -10.80 -1.40 -7.01
N VAL A 153 -9.95 -0.65 -6.31
CA VAL A 153 -10.02 -0.49 -4.86
C VAL A 153 -11.17 0.47 -4.54
N ALA A 154 -11.99 0.10 -3.55
CA ALA A 154 -13.15 0.90 -3.16
C ALA A 154 -12.78 2.35 -2.82
N GLY A 155 -13.51 3.32 -3.37
CA GLY A 155 -13.25 4.76 -3.19
C GLY A 155 -12.11 5.33 -4.05
N TYR A 156 -11.51 4.51 -4.92
CA TYR A 156 -10.46 4.87 -5.88
C TYR A 156 -10.85 4.52 -7.33
N GLU A 157 -12.14 4.41 -7.64
CA GLU A 157 -12.66 4.04 -8.96
C GLU A 157 -12.49 5.15 -10.00
N GLY A 158 -12.58 6.42 -9.56
CA GLY A 158 -12.49 7.60 -10.41
C GLY A 158 -13.55 7.68 -11.52
N ALA A 159 -13.35 8.62 -12.45
CA ALA A 159 -14.14 8.65 -13.68
C ALA A 159 -13.60 7.58 -14.66
N HIS A 160 -14.40 7.24 -15.67
CA HIS A 160 -13.99 6.32 -16.73
C HIS A 160 -14.42 6.84 -18.10
N VAL A 161 -13.48 6.81 -19.04
CA VAL A 161 -13.72 7.11 -20.45
C VAL A 161 -13.87 5.77 -21.19
N PRO A 162 -15.00 5.52 -21.89
CA PRO A 162 -15.23 4.23 -22.57
C PRO A 162 -14.21 3.88 -23.66
N GLU A 163 -13.56 4.89 -24.24
CA GLU A 163 -12.46 4.71 -25.20
C GLU A 163 -11.22 4.20 -24.46
N MET A 164 -10.74 3.00 -24.79
CA MET A 164 -9.63 2.34 -24.09
C MET A 164 -8.31 2.29 -24.89
N GLU A 165 -8.28 2.93 -26.06
CA GLU A 165 -7.14 2.81 -26.99
C GLU A 165 -5.82 3.35 -26.42
N HIS A 166 -5.93 4.38 -25.58
CA HIS A 166 -4.81 5.10 -24.98
C HIS A 166 -4.75 4.92 -23.46
N ASP A 167 -5.26 3.80 -22.97
CA ASP A 167 -5.19 3.46 -21.56
C ASP A 167 -3.73 3.26 -21.13
N VAL A 168 -3.44 3.61 -19.88
CA VAL A 168 -2.12 3.46 -19.27
C VAL A 168 -2.25 2.68 -17.97
N LEU A 169 -1.42 1.65 -17.81
CA LEU A 169 -1.24 0.92 -16.57
C LEU A 169 0.10 1.33 -15.95
N MET A 170 0.08 2.09 -14.88
CA MET A 170 1.25 2.41 -14.07
C MET A 170 1.35 1.44 -12.91
N MET A 171 2.32 0.53 -12.98
CA MET A 171 2.51 -0.55 -12.04
C MET A 171 3.75 -0.32 -11.16
N GLY A 172 3.56 -0.35 -9.85
CA GLY A 172 4.66 -0.46 -8.90
C GLY A 172 5.25 -1.87 -8.94
N VAL A 173 6.51 -2.00 -9.33
CA VAL A 173 7.16 -3.31 -9.51
C VAL A 173 7.52 -3.92 -8.15
N GLY A 174 6.85 -5.01 -7.81
CA GLY A 174 7.02 -5.78 -6.59
C GLY A 174 7.56 -7.18 -6.83
N TYR A 175 7.52 -8.01 -5.79
CA TYR A 175 8.06 -9.38 -5.80
C TYR A 175 7.07 -10.44 -6.31
N GLU A 176 5.77 -10.18 -6.20
CA GLU A 176 4.74 -11.14 -6.56
C GLU A 176 4.46 -11.13 -8.06
N HIS A 177 5.31 -11.81 -8.82
CA HIS A 177 5.22 -11.93 -10.28
C HIS A 177 3.86 -12.46 -10.75
N ASN A 178 3.24 -13.38 -10.01
CA ASN A 178 1.91 -13.91 -10.35
C ASN A 178 0.84 -12.82 -10.32
N LEU A 179 0.88 -11.94 -9.31
CA LEU A 179 -0.05 -10.82 -9.20
C LEU A 179 0.20 -9.78 -10.31
N MET A 180 1.48 -9.48 -10.60
CA MET A 180 1.83 -8.59 -11.70
C MET A 180 1.33 -9.11 -13.05
N GLY A 181 1.56 -10.41 -13.34
CA GLY A 181 1.08 -11.05 -14.55
C GLY A 181 -0.44 -10.98 -14.71
N GLN A 182 -1.20 -11.25 -13.63
CA GLN A 182 -2.66 -11.17 -13.65
C GLN A 182 -3.16 -9.75 -13.96
N VAL A 183 -2.52 -8.72 -13.41
CA VAL A 183 -2.88 -7.32 -13.70
C VAL A 183 -2.54 -6.93 -15.14
N ILE A 184 -1.36 -7.33 -15.63
CA ILE A 184 -0.95 -7.07 -17.03
C ILE A 184 -1.92 -7.74 -17.99
N THR A 185 -2.27 -9.02 -17.77
CA THR A 185 -3.24 -9.73 -18.61
C THR A 185 -4.63 -9.08 -18.55
N LYS A 186 -5.10 -8.66 -17.37
CA LYS A 186 -6.40 -7.99 -17.22
C LYS A 186 -6.46 -6.65 -17.98
N LYS A 187 -5.32 -5.97 -18.13
CA LYS A 187 -5.19 -4.67 -18.79
C LYS A 187 -4.23 -4.74 -19.98
N GLU A 188 -4.30 -5.82 -20.76
CA GLU A 188 -3.38 -6.10 -21.87
C GLU A 188 -3.36 -5.03 -22.96
N SER A 189 -4.47 -4.28 -23.13
CA SER A 189 -4.57 -3.18 -24.09
C SER A 189 -3.93 -1.88 -23.60
N ALA A 190 -3.67 -1.75 -22.29
CA ALA A 190 -3.10 -0.56 -21.71
C ALA A 190 -1.58 -0.52 -21.92
N ARG A 191 -1.04 0.68 -22.15
CA ARG A 191 0.41 0.89 -22.18
C ARG A 191 0.97 0.72 -20.77
N LEU A 192 1.92 -0.18 -20.60
CA LEU A 192 2.57 -0.44 -19.31
C LEU A 192 3.64 0.63 -19.00
N VAL A 193 3.59 1.15 -17.78
CA VAL A 193 4.58 2.06 -17.18
C VAL A 193 5.02 1.45 -15.86
N GLN A 194 6.32 1.34 -15.64
CA GLN A 194 6.86 0.65 -14.47
C GLN A 194 7.43 1.65 -13.47
N VAL A 195 7.12 1.46 -12.19
CA VAL A 195 7.65 2.25 -11.08
C VAL A 195 8.42 1.33 -10.14
N HIS A 196 9.74 1.41 -10.19
CA HIS A 196 10.66 0.56 -9.41
C HIS A 196 11.04 1.24 -8.09
N CYS A 197 11.18 0.45 -7.02
CA CYS A 197 11.61 0.91 -5.70
C CYS A 197 13.07 0.54 -5.42
N PHE A 198 13.83 1.48 -4.86
CA PHE A 198 15.23 1.28 -4.43
C PHE A 198 15.47 1.71 -2.97
N PRO A 199 16.37 1.04 -2.23
CA PRO A 199 17.05 -0.19 -2.62
C PRO A 199 16.05 -1.35 -2.74
N PRO A 200 16.25 -2.30 -3.68
CA PRO A 200 15.45 -3.49 -3.70
C PRO A 200 15.73 -4.28 -2.41
N LEU A 201 14.68 -4.84 -1.79
CA LEU A 201 14.81 -5.68 -0.60
C LEU A 201 15.69 -6.92 -0.85
N SER A 202 15.74 -7.40 -2.10
CA SER A 202 16.67 -8.43 -2.57
C SER A 202 17.08 -8.13 -4.02
N PRO A 203 18.38 -7.91 -4.31
CA PRO A 203 18.88 -7.67 -5.66
C PRO A 203 18.56 -8.79 -6.65
N ASP A 204 18.65 -10.05 -6.22
CA ASP A 204 18.40 -11.22 -7.09
C ASP A 204 16.92 -11.29 -7.51
N MET A 205 16.00 -11.05 -6.57
CA MET A 205 14.56 -11.04 -6.86
C MET A 205 14.14 -9.86 -7.75
N TYR A 206 14.84 -8.73 -7.63
CA TYR A 206 14.63 -7.57 -8.49
C TYR A 206 15.04 -7.86 -9.94
N GLN A 207 16.22 -8.45 -10.14
CA GLN A 207 16.67 -8.86 -11.48
C GLN A 207 15.70 -9.84 -12.12
N GLU A 208 15.21 -10.82 -11.37
CA GLU A 208 14.24 -11.78 -11.88
C GLU A 208 12.88 -11.15 -12.19
N SER A 209 12.40 -10.25 -11.33
CA SER A 209 11.15 -9.51 -11.57
C SER A 209 11.23 -8.71 -12.86
N ILE A 210 12.37 -8.06 -13.15
CA ILE A 210 12.60 -7.39 -14.44
C ILE A 210 12.59 -8.38 -15.59
N LEU A 211 13.36 -9.48 -15.50
CA LEU A 211 13.44 -10.46 -16.60
C LEU A 211 12.08 -11.08 -16.93
N ARG A 212 11.24 -11.32 -15.91
CA ARG A 212 9.89 -11.85 -16.10
C ARG A 212 8.93 -10.79 -16.64
N LEU A 213 9.02 -9.55 -16.18
CA LEU A 213 8.24 -8.43 -16.73
C LEU A 213 8.60 -8.18 -18.19
N ASP A 214 9.88 -8.23 -18.56
CA ASP A 214 10.33 -8.08 -19.94
C ASP A 214 9.76 -9.19 -20.85
N ARG A 215 9.71 -10.44 -20.36
CA ARG A 215 9.04 -11.55 -21.06
C ARG A 215 7.53 -11.35 -21.21
N LEU A 216 6.84 -10.86 -20.19
CA LEU A 216 5.39 -10.59 -20.24
C LEU A 216 5.08 -9.38 -21.14
N ALA A 217 5.90 -8.34 -21.07
CA ALA A 217 5.74 -7.13 -21.86
C ALA A 217 6.07 -7.37 -23.35
N SER A 218 7.11 -8.15 -23.65
CA SER A 218 7.44 -8.53 -25.03
C SER A 218 6.40 -9.46 -25.67
N ALA A 219 5.67 -10.25 -24.86
CA ALA A 219 4.53 -11.03 -25.33
C ALA A 219 3.30 -10.15 -25.64
N SER A 220 3.19 -8.98 -25.00
CA SER A 220 2.18 -7.97 -25.34
C SER A 220 2.65 -7.17 -26.56
N ALA A 221 1.84 -7.08 -27.61
CA ALA A 221 2.24 -6.53 -28.92
C ALA A 221 2.46 -5.00 -28.96
N ARG A 222 2.81 -4.34 -27.85
CA ARG A 222 3.01 -2.89 -27.77
C ARG A 222 4.38 -2.55 -27.20
N SER A 223 5.09 -1.64 -27.86
CA SER A 223 6.43 -1.20 -27.47
C SER A 223 6.45 -0.64 -26.05
N THR A 224 7.24 -1.26 -25.18
CA THR A 224 7.77 -0.65 -23.97
C THR A 224 8.79 0.42 -24.37
N GLU A 225 8.33 1.53 -24.96
CA GLU A 225 9.17 2.74 -24.96
C GLU A 225 9.54 3.03 -23.50
N ASP A 226 10.83 3.20 -23.20
CA ASP A 226 11.41 3.32 -21.86
C ASP A 226 10.63 4.27 -20.93
N LEU A 227 9.67 3.72 -20.18
CA LEU A 227 8.85 4.43 -19.18
C LEU A 227 9.02 3.75 -17.82
N ASN A 228 10.29 3.58 -17.45
CA ASN A 228 10.69 3.11 -16.14
C ASN A 228 10.98 4.34 -15.26
N PHE A 229 10.28 4.41 -14.14
CA PHE A 229 10.48 5.42 -13.11
C PHE A 229 11.03 4.76 -11.86
N PHE A 230 11.81 5.52 -11.09
CA PHE A 230 12.54 5.01 -9.94
C PHE A 230 12.19 5.85 -8.71
N THR A 231 11.77 5.19 -7.65
CA THR A 231 11.45 5.79 -6.35
C THR A 231 12.17 5.05 -5.22
N THR A 232 12.06 5.56 -4.00
CA THR A 232 12.55 4.87 -2.80
C THR A 232 11.61 3.74 -2.38
N ALA A 233 12.13 2.74 -1.69
CA ALA A 233 11.34 1.62 -1.17
C ALA A 233 10.58 1.96 0.13
N ASN A 234 10.96 3.02 0.82
CA ASN A 234 10.55 3.29 2.19
C ASN A 234 10.11 4.73 2.47
N ASP A 235 9.97 5.56 1.43
CA ASP A 235 9.45 6.92 1.55
C ASP A 235 8.20 7.11 0.68
N PRO A 236 7.01 7.20 1.29
CA PRO A 236 5.77 7.39 0.55
C PRO A 236 5.68 8.77 -0.10
N PHE A 237 6.33 9.80 0.46
CA PHE A 237 6.23 11.18 -0.02
C PHE A 237 7.07 11.36 -1.27
N VAL A 238 8.30 10.84 -1.27
CA VAL A 238 9.13 10.76 -2.48
C VAL A 238 8.42 9.93 -3.56
N THR A 239 7.79 8.81 -3.19
CA THR A 239 7.00 8.01 -4.13
C THR A 239 5.86 8.80 -4.74
N ALA A 240 5.10 9.54 -3.95
CA ALA A 240 4.01 10.37 -4.45
C ALA A 240 4.51 11.46 -5.43
N ALA A 241 5.66 12.08 -5.15
CA ALA A 241 6.29 13.05 -6.04
C ALA A 241 6.72 12.42 -7.38
N VAL A 242 7.43 11.29 -7.33
CA VAL A 242 7.90 10.57 -8.54
C VAL A 242 6.72 10.08 -9.39
N VAL A 243 5.68 9.53 -8.77
CA VAL A 243 4.45 9.13 -9.49
C VAL A 243 3.82 10.35 -10.16
N GLY A 244 3.80 11.51 -9.49
CA GLY A 244 3.29 12.73 -10.08
C GLY A 244 4.10 13.22 -11.28
N GLU A 245 5.42 13.21 -11.19
CA GLU A 245 6.31 13.53 -12.32
C GLU A 245 6.09 12.56 -13.49
N ALA A 246 5.97 11.27 -13.20
CA ALA A 246 5.72 10.24 -14.19
C ALA A 246 4.39 10.47 -14.92
N VAL A 247 3.32 10.69 -14.17
CA VAL A 247 1.99 10.96 -14.73
C VAL A 247 1.96 12.24 -15.56
N ASN A 248 2.60 13.32 -15.09
CA ASN A 248 2.71 14.57 -15.85
C ASN A 248 3.48 14.37 -17.16
N SER A 249 4.62 13.65 -17.11
CA SER A 249 5.41 13.30 -18.30
C SER A 249 4.59 12.49 -19.31
N LEU A 250 3.76 11.55 -18.84
CA LEU A 250 2.89 10.74 -19.69
C LEU A 250 1.83 11.58 -20.41
N PHE A 251 1.13 12.45 -19.66
CA PHE A 251 0.10 13.33 -20.21
C PHE A 251 0.67 14.36 -21.21
N LEU A 252 1.92 14.79 -21.05
CA LEU A 252 2.58 15.70 -21.99
C LEU A 252 3.01 15.02 -23.29
N ARG A 253 3.36 13.73 -23.26
CA ARG A 253 3.92 13.02 -24.42
C ARG A 253 2.86 12.46 -25.36
N LYS A 254 1.81 11.84 -24.81
CA LYS A 254 0.78 11.13 -25.59
C LYS A 254 -0.58 11.31 -24.91
N ARG A 255 -1.66 11.22 -25.68
CA ARG A 255 -3.02 11.17 -25.13
C ARG A 255 -3.13 9.99 -24.16
N VAL A 256 -3.84 10.19 -23.05
CA VAL A 256 -4.17 9.13 -22.08
C VAL A 256 -5.67 9.19 -21.83
N THR A 257 -6.37 8.08 -22.07
CA THR A 257 -7.83 7.98 -21.90
C THR A 257 -8.20 7.59 -20.47
N ASN A 258 -7.58 6.51 -19.96
CA ASN A 258 -7.71 6.10 -18.57
C ASN A 258 -6.34 5.77 -17.97
N LEU A 259 -6.11 6.18 -16.73
CA LEU A 259 -4.91 5.85 -15.96
C LEU A 259 -5.26 4.83 -14.86
N TYR A 260 -4.63 3.65 -14.89
CA TYR A 260 -4.73 2.66 -13.84
C TYR A 260 -3.44 2.64 -13.03
N LEU A 261 -3.55 2.98 -11.76
CA LEU A 261 -2.47 2.90 -10.79
C LEU A 261 -2.53 1.52 -10.09
N CYS A 262 -1.41 0.82 -10.00
CA CYS A 262 -1.36 -0.50 -9.35
C CYS A 262 -0.11 -0.63 -8.45
N PRO A 263 -0.20 -0.29 -7.15
CA PRO A 263 0.95 -0.38 -6.25
C PRO A 263 1.16 -1.81 -5.73
N LEU A 264 2.03 -2.58 -6.39
CA LEU A 264 2.34 -3.97 -6.02
C LEU A 264 3.68 -4.15 -5.30
N SER A 265 4.45 -3.08 -5.08
CA SER A 265 5.73 -3.16 -4.36
C SER A 265 5.52 -3.08 -2.85
N THR A 266 6.19 -2.14 -2.17
CA THR A 266 6.18 -2.03 -0.71
C THR A 266 4.94 -1.33 -0.15
N LYS A 267 4.68 -1.50 1.16
CA LYS A 267 3.59 -0.80 1.86
C LYS A 267 3.75 0.74 1.80
N PRO A 268 4.96 1.31 2.01
CA PRO A 268 5.20 2.74 1.76
C PRO A 268 4.91 3.16 0.31
N GLN A 269 5.19 2.30 -0.68
CA GLN A 269 4.84 2.61 -2.07
C GLN A 269 3.33 2.73 -2.28
N ALA A 270 2.53 1.80 -1.73
CA ALA A 270 1.06 1.93 -1.79
C ALA A 270 0.55 3.21 -1.12
N LEU A 271 1.12 3.56 0.03
CA LEU A 271 0.81 4.82 0.70
C LEU A 271 1.11 6.03 -0.21
N GLY A 272 2.26 6.04 -0.89
CA GLY A 272 2.63 7.10 -1.84
C GLY A 272 1.71 7.20 -3.06
N PHE A 273 1.34 6.06 -3.65
CA PHE A 273 0.34 6.01 -4.74
C PHE A 273 -1.01 6.58 -4.29
N GLY A 274 -1.46 6.21 -3.08
CA GLY A 274 -2.69 6.73 -2.49
C GLY A 274 -2.64 8.24 -2.25
N LEU A 275 -1.53 8.76 -1.71
CA LEU A 275 -1.32 10.19 -1.48
C LEU A 275 -1.38 10.98 -2.79
N TYR A 276 -0.70 10.52 -3.84
CA TYR A 276 -0.74 11.18 -5.16
C TYR A 276 -2.14 11.14 -5.77
N TYR A 277 -2.83 10.00 -5.69
CA TYR A 277 -4.19 9.90 -6.21
C TYR A 277 -5.11 10.93 -5.54
N LEU A 278 -5.09 10.98 -4.21
CA LEU A 278 -5.93 11.88 -3.43
C LEU A 278 -5.55 13.35 -3.61
N SER A 279 -4.33 13.69 -3.99
CA SER A 279 -3.93 15.09 -4.20
C SER A 279 -4.23 15.60 -5.61
N ALA A 280 -4.07 14.76 -6.64
CA ALA A 280 -4.00 15.21 -8.03
C ALA A 280 -4.94 14.50 -9.01
N LEU A 281 -5.51 13.34 -8.67
CA LEU A 281 -6.26 12.50 -9.60
C LEU A 281 -7.75 12.34 -9.30
N GLU A 282 -8.23 12.82 -8.16
CA GLU A 282 -9.65 12.74 -7.83
C GLU A 282 -10.54 13.36 -8.92
N GLY A 283 -11.60 12.63 -9.28
CA GLY A 283 -12.54 13.04 -10.33
C GLY A 283 -12.00 12.95 -11.76
N ARG A 284 -10.73 12.58 -11.95
CA ARG A 284 -10.15 12.36 -13.29
C ARG A 284 -10.44 10.93 -13.76
N PRO A 285 -10.25 10.64 -15.07
CA PRO A 285 -10.22 9.28 -15.63
C PRO A 285 -9.05 8.43 -15.11
N ALA A 286 -8.97 8.26 -13.80
CA ALA A 286 -7.88 7.59 -13.13
C ALA A 286 -8.42 6.75 -11.97
N SER A 287 -7.87 5.54 -11.80
CA SER A 287 -8.29 4.62 -10.74
C SER A 287 -7.12 3.87 -10.14
N ILE A 288 -7.28 3.39 -8.91
CA ILE A 288 -6.35 2.42 -8.32
C ILE A 288 -6.95 1.02 -8.47
N ILE A 289 -6.21 0.11 -9.09
CA ILE A 289 -6.57 -1.31 -9.22
C ILE A 289 -5.62 -2.18 -8.41
N TYR A 290 -6.14 -3.30 -7.93
CA TYR A 290 -5.36 -4.25 -7.15
C TYR A 290 -5.83 -5.69 -7.43
N PRO A 291 -4.93 -6.68 -7.48
CA PRO A 291 -5.27 -8.09 -7.52
C PRO A 291 -5.58 -8.61 -6.11
N PHE A 292 -6.86 -8.83 -5.81
CA PHE A 292 -7.30 -9.35 -4.51
C PHE A 292 -7.22 -10.87 -4.47
N VAL A 293 -6.54 -11.43 -3.48
CA VAL A 293 -6.54 -12.88 -3.18
C VAL A 293 -7.29 -13.16 -1.88
N GLN A 294 -7.80 -14.37 -1.69
CA GLN A 294 -8.61 -14.70 -0.51
C GLN A 294 -7.76 -14.99 0.72
N LYS A 295 -6.56 -15.56 0.51
CA LYS A 295 -5.65 -15.94 1.59
C LYS A 295 -4.27 -15.33 1.40
N TYR A 296 -3.77 -14.76 2.48
CA TYR A 296 -2.40 -14.29 2.59
C TYR A 296 -1.68 -15.08 3.67
N SER A 297 -0.38 -15.33 3.48
CA SER A 297 0.36 -16.02 4.53
C SER A 297 0.71 -15.10 5.70
N ARG A 298 0.83 -15.74 6.86
CA ARG A 298 0.97 -15.11 8.19
C ARG A 298 2.37 -14.56 8.45
N GLN A 299 3.41 -15.13 7.82
CA GLN A 299 4.81 -14.73 8.00
C GLN A 299 5.64 -14.90 6.73
N HIS A 300 6.45 -13.89 6.38
CA HIS A 300 7.33 -13.92 5.19
C HIS A 300 8.71 -13.29 5.41
N SER A 301 8.97 -12.75 6.61
CA SER A 301 10.22 -12.04 6.89
C SER A 301 10.80 -12.43 8.24
N GLN A 302 12.12 -12.33 8.35
CA GLN A 302 12.90 -12.60 9.55
C GLN A 302 13.69 -11.35 9.97
N GLY A 303 13.80 -11.13 11.28
CA GLY A 303 14.49 -9.98 11.84
C GLY A 303 13.75 -8.66 11.66
N ILE A 304 14.21 -7.65 12.38
CA ILE A 304 13.53 -6.37 12.55
C ILE A 304 14.45 -5.25 12.08
N GLY A 305 14.07 -4.61 10.98
CA GLY A 305 14.75 -3.46 10.43
C GLY A 305 14.29 -2.16 11.09
N LYS A 306 14.52 -1.05 10.39
CA LYS A 306 14.15 0.28 10.88
C LYS A 306 12.64 0.46 10.84
N SER A 307 12.13 1.14 11.86
CA SER A 307 10.73 1.58 11.91
C SER A 307 10.64 3.06 11.55
N TRP A 308 9.68 3.41 10.71
CA TRP A 308 9.49 4.75 10.16
C TRP A 308 8.08 5.26 10.46
N ILE A 309 7.97 6.56 10.69
CA ILE A 309 6.72 7.27 10.89
C ILE A 309 6.50 8.20 9.69
N TYR A 310 5.28 8.16 9.16
CA TYR A 310 4.82 8.97 8.04
C TYR A 310 3.63 9.82 8.51
N PRO A 311 3.87 11.07 8.94
CA PRO A 311 2.77 11.98 9.26
C PRO A 311 2.05 12.41 7.97
N VAL A 312 0.73 12.39 7.99
CA VAL A 312 -0.11 12.80 6.85
C VAL A 312 -1.06 13.90 7.30
N PHE A 313 -1.08 14.98 6.52
CA PHE A 313 -1.95 16.13 6.70
C PHE A 313 -2.78 16.32 5.44
N PHE A 314 -4.10 16.41 5.56
CA PHE A 314 -5.05 16.50 4.43
C PHE A 314 -5.51 17.94 4.11
#